data_AF-Q8BXC3-F1
#
_entry.id   AF-Q8BXC3-F1
#
_cell.length_a   1.000
_cell.length_b   1.000
_cell.length_c   1.000
_cell.angle_alpha   90.00
_cell.angle_beta   90.00
_cell.angle_gamma   90.00
#
_symmetry.space_group_name_H-M   'P 1'
#
loop_
_entity.id
_entity.type
_entity.pdbx_description
1 polymer ?
#
loop_
_entity_poly.entity_id
_entity_poly.type
_entity_poly.pdbx_seq_one_letter_code
_entity_poly.pdbx_strand_id
1 'polypeptide(L)' 'NLEAAAAEKQRVEELQRSRRRYMEENNLEHIPKFFKKVIDANQREAWVSNDTYWELRKDPGFSKVDSPVLW' A
#
# COMPACT_ATOMS: atom_id res chain seq x y z
N ASN A 1 24.89 -4.34 9.40
CA ASN A 1 24.74 -3.51 10.60
C ASN A 1 23.40 -3.85 11.24
N LEU A 2 23.39 -4.68 12.30
CA LEU A 2 22.15 -5.20 12.90
C LEU A 2 21.39 -4.14 13.70
N GLU A 3 22.10 -3.27 14.42
CA GLU A 3 21.51 -2.18 15.19
C GLU A 3 20.78 -1.19 14.28
N ALA A 4 21.40 -0.80 13.17
CA ALA A 4 20.77 0.07 12.18
C ALA A 4 19.51 -0.57 11.57
N ALA A 5 19.52 -1.89 11.30
CA ALA A 5 18.36 -2.59 10.79
C ALA A 5 17.21 -2.64 11.81
N ALA A 6 17.51 -2.84 13.10
CA ALA A 6 16.52 -2.84 14.16
C ALA A 6 15.89 -1.44 14.36
N ALA A 7 16.71 -0.39 14.34
CA ALA A 7 16.24 0.99 14.42
C ALA A 7 15.33 1.36 13.24
N GLU A 8 15.73 0.98 12.03
CA GLU A 8 14.94 1.24 10.82
C GLU A 8 13.61 0.47 10.82
N LYS A 9 13.63 -0.81 11.24
CA LYS A 9 12.41 -1.60 11.44
C LYS A 9 11.45 -0.91 12.40
N GLN A 10 11.95 -0.46 13.56
CA GLN A 10 11.12 0.22 14.55
C GLN A 10 10.47 1.49 13.95
N ARG A 11 11.26 2.30 13.24
CA ARG A 11 10.80 3.54 12.62
C ARG A 11 9.68 3.30 11.58
N VAL A 12 9.86 2.30 10.71
CA VAL A 12 8.86 1.94 9.69
C VAL A 12 7.56 1.44 10.31
N GLU A 13 7.66 0.60 11.34
CA GLU A 13 6.47 0.09 12.04
C GLU A 13 5.70 1.20 12.78
N GLU A 14 6.41 2.16 13.37
CA GLU A 14 5.80 3.34 13.99
C GLU A 14 5.08 4.22 12.96
N LEU A 15 5.70 4.45 11.80
CA LEU A 15 5.08 5.19 10.69
C LEU A 15 3.80 4.49 10.21
N GLN A 16 3.83 3.16 10.04
CA GLN A 16 2.65 2.38 9.65
C GLN A 16 1.52 2.46 10.69
N ARG A 17 1.85 2.34 11.99
CA ARG A 17 0.86 2.46 13.07
C ARG A 17 0.22 3.84 13.13
N SER A 18 1.02 4.90 13.00
CA SER A 18 0.53 6.28 13.00
C SER A 18 -0.39 6.55 11.80
N ARG A 19 -0.01 6.09 10.59
CA ARG A 19 -0.88 6.18 9.40
C ARG A 19 -2.20 5.45 9.60
N ARG A 20 -2.19 4.26 10.20
CA ARG A 20 -3.41 3.51 10.50
C ARG A 20 -4.33 4.26 11.48
N ARG A 21 -3.78 4.79 12.58
CA ARG A 21 -4.56 5.58 13.56
C ARG A 21 -5.21 6.79 12.90
N TYR A 22 -4.46 7.53 12.09
CA TYR A 22 -4.99 8.68 11.35
C TYR A 22 -6.16 8.28 10.45
N MET A 23 -6.05 7.18 9.68
CA MET A 23 -7.16 6.73 8.84
C MET A 23 -8.39 6.33 9.66
N GLU A 24 -8.20 5.60 10.76
CA GLU A 24 -9.28 5.20 11.69
C GLU A 24 -9.98 6.44 12.29
N GLU A 25 -9.22 7.41 12.80
CA GLU A 25 -9.73 8.66 13.39
C GLU A 25 -10.51 9.53 12.39
N ASN A 26 -10.17 9.44 11.10
CA ASN A 26 -10.79 10.21 10.03
C ASN A 26 -11.84 9.41 9.23
N ASN A 27 -12.19 8.20 9.65
CA ASN A 27 -13.09 7.28 8.94
C ASN A 27 -12.68 7.05 7.46
N LEU A 28 -11.37 7.02 7.19
CA LEU A 28 -10.81 6.77 5.87
C LEU A 28 -10.52 5.27 5.71
N GLU A 29 -10.91 4.70 4.57
CA GLU A 29 -10.56 3.33 4.20
C GLU A 29 -9.27 3.29 3.38
N HIS A 30 -8.42 2.30 3.63
CA HIS A 30 -7.26 2.05 2.79
C HIS A 30 -7.69 1.37 1.48
N ILE A 31 -7.45 2.03 0.34
CA ILE A 31 -7.71 1.51 -0.99
C ILE A 31 -6.39 1.03 -1.63
N PRO A 32 -6.23 -0.29 -1.91
CA PRO A 32 -5.03 -0.78 -2.59
C PRO A 32 -4.89 -0.20 -4.00
N LYS A 33 -3.67 0.25 -4.33
CA LYS A 33 -3.40 0.98 -5.59
C LYS A 33 -3.51 0.14 -6.86
N PHE A 34 -3.13 -1.13 -6.81
CA PHE A 34 -2.97 -1.99 -8.00
C PHE A 34 -3.89 -3.21 -8.01
N PHE A 35 -4.70 -3.40 -6.97
CA PHE A 35 -5.57 -4.56 -6.80
C PHE A 35 -6.94 -4.13 -6.32
N LYS A 36 -7.96 -4.92 -6.65
CA LYS A 36 -9.31 -4.78 -6.12
C LYS A 36 -9.78 -6.09 -5.51
N LYS A 37 -10.55 -5.98 -4.44
CA LYS A 37 -11.21 -7.11 -3.80
C LYS A 37 -12.43 -7.50 -4.64
N VAL A 38 -12.60 -8.79 -4.91
CA VAL A 38 -13.74 -9.35 -5.64
C VAL A 38 -14.25 -10.59 -4.91
N ILE A 39 -15.49 -10.97 -5.20
CA ILE A 39 -16.05 -12.27 -4.81
C ILE A 39 -16.00 -13.17 -6.04
N ASP A 40 -15.34 -14.31 -5.93
CA ASP A 40 -15.21 -15.25 -7.04
C ASP A 40 -16.50 -16.07 -7.27
N ALA A 41 -16.49 -16.92 -8.31
CA ALA A 41 -17.62 -17.79 -8.64
C ALA A 41 -18.00 -18.77 -7.53
N ASN A 42 -17.10 -19.03 -6.57
CA ASN A 42 -17.31 -19.90 -5.42
C ASN A 42 -17.68 -19.14 -4.14
N GLN A 43 -18.05 -17.86 -4.25
CA GLN A 43 -18.38 -16.98 -3.12
C GLN A 43 -17.21 -16.76 -2.15
N ARG A 44 -15.98 -16.81 -2.64
CA ARG A 44 -14.77 -16.54 -1.84
C ARG A 44 -14.20 -15.18 -2.17
N GLU A 45 -13.67 -14.52 -1.16
CA GLU A 45 -12.92 -13.28 -1.34
C GLU A 45 -11.62 -13.57 -2.08
N ALA A 46 -11.38 -12.82 -3.15
CA ALA A 46 -10.16 -12.85 -3.93
C ALA A 46 -9.68 -11.43 -4.23
N TRP A 47 -8.38 -11.29 -4.53
CA TRP A 47 -7.78 -10.04 -4.98
C TRP A 47 -7.33 -10.21 -6.43
N VAL A 48 -7.79 -9.30 -7.29
CA VAL A 48 -7.42 -9.30 -8.71
C VAL A 48 -6.72 -7.99 -9.06
N SER A 49 -5.83 -8.06 -10.05
CA SER A 49 -5.23 -6.88 -10.67
C SER A 49 -6.32 -5.89 -11.11
N ASN A 50 -6.06 -4.60 -10.95
CA ASN A 50 -6.87 -3.55 -11.58
C ASN A 50 -6.30 -3.11 -12.95
N ASP A 51 -5.28 -3.81 -13.43
CA ASP A 51 -4.60 -3.65 -14.72
C ASP A 51 -3.88 -2.32 -14.91
N THR A 52 -3.69 -1.55 -13.84
CA THR A 52 -3.01 -0.25 -13.90
C THR A 52 -1.50 -0.33 -13.72
N TYR A 53 -0.96 -1.40 -13.14
CA TYR A 53 0.46 -1.46 -12.74
C TYR A 53 1.41 -1.27 -13.93
N TRP A 54 1.27 -2.09 -14.97
CA TRP A 54 2.14 -2.02 -16.14
C TRP A 54 1.87 -0.77 -16.97
N GLU A 55 0.61 -0.30 -17.03
CA GLU A 55 0.24 0.95 -17.70
C GLU A 55 0.93 2.16 -17.05
N LEU A 56 0.92 2.25 -15.71
CA LEU A 56 1.58 3.31 -14.96
C LEU A 56 3.11 3.19 -14.94
N ARG A 57 3.66 2.00 -15.20
CA ARG A 57 5.10 1.78 -15.29
C ARG A 57 5.69 2.22 -16.64
N LYS A 58 4.87 2.34 -17.69
CA LYS A 58 5.29 2.88 -19.01
C LYS A 58 5.74 4.33 -18.88
N ASP A 59 6.53 4.83 -19.83
CA ASP A 59 7.10 6.18 -19.87
C ASP A 59 6.04 7.26 -19.59
N PRO A 60 6.16 8.08 -18.53
CA PRO A 60 7.34 8.40 -17.69
C PRO A 60 7.52 7.57 -16.41
N GLY A 61 6.68 6.56 -16.21
CA GLY A 61 6.75 5.59 -15.13
C GLY A 61 6.25 6.14 -13.79
N PHE A 62 6.59 5.43 -12.71
CA PHE A 62 6.20 5.81 -11.35
C PHE A 62 6.79 7.14 -10.87
N SER A 63 7.75 7.73 -11.58
CA SER A 63 8.34 9.04 -11.26
C SER A 63 7.32 10.18 -11.25
N LYS A 64 6.23 10.06 -12.02
CA LYS A 64 5.13 11.04 -12.06
C LYS A 64 3.88 10.60 -11.29
N VAL A 65 3.96 9.50 -10.53
CA VAL A 65 2.82 8.95 -9.81
C VAL A 65 3.02 9.13 -8.31
N ASP A 66 2.08 9.82 -7.67
CA ASP A 66 2.13 10.01 -6.22
C ASP A 66 2.11 8.65 -5.49
N SER A 67 3.00 8.52 -4.50
CA SER A 67 3.27 7.27 -3.82
C SER A 67 3.42 7.53 -2.33
N PRO A 68 2.77 6.74 -1.47
CA PRO A 68 2.85 6.95 -0.03
C PRO A 68 4.29 6.75 0.45
N VAL A 69 4.73 7.60 1.37
CA VAL A 69 5.99 7.41 2.10
C VAL A 69 5.77 6.27 3.09
N LEU A 70 6.47 5.16 2.89
CA LEU A 70 6.37 3.95 3.72
C LEU A 70 7.59 3.75 4.63
N TRP A 71 8.68 4.45 4.34
CA TRP A 71 9.89 4.58 5.13
C TRP A 71 10.47 5.95 4.78
#